data_AF-A0A832K0M2-F1
#
_entry.id   AF-A0A832K0M2-F1
#
_cell.length_a   1.000
_cell.length_b   1.000
_cell.length_c   1.000
_cell.angle_alpha   90.00
_cell.angle_beta   90.00
_cell.angle_gamma   90.00
#
_symmetry.space_group_name_H-M   'P 1'
#
loop_
_entity.id
_entity.type
_entity.pdbx_description
1 polymer ?
#
loop_
_entity_poly.entity_id
_entity_poly.type
_entity_poly.pdbx_seq_one_letter_code
_entity_poly.pdbx_strand_id
1 'polypeptide(L)' 'MNLPAYLTPHENGVCLAIKLQPRAAKDEIARVEGNELKIKVTAPPVDAAANEALLRLLAATLD' A
#
# COMPACT_ATOMS: atom_id res chain seq x y z
N MET A 1 13.43 9.95 16.03
CA MET A 1 13.53 9.08 14.85
C MET A 1 12.85 9.79 13.69
N ASN A 2 13.51 9.88 12.54
CA ASN A 2 12.90 10.51 11.37
C ASN A 2 12.00 9.46 10.69
N LEU A 3 10.69 9.69 10.70
CA LEU A 3 9.77 8.79 10.00
C LEU A 3 9.93 8.99 8.48
N PRO A 4 9.77 7.91 7.68
CA PRO A 4 9.69 8.04 6.24
C PRO A 4 8.55 8.97 5.83
N ALA A 5 8.71 9.70 4.72
CA ALA A 5 7.71 10.68 4.26
C ALA A 5 6.32 10.08 3.94
N TYR A 6 6.26 8.77 3.68
CA TYR A 6 5.01 8.04 3.45
C TYR A 6 4.32 7.58 4.74
N LEU A 7 4.87 7.88 5.92
CA LEU A 7 4.28 7.57 7.23
C LEU A 7 4.00 8.86 7.99
N THR A 8 2.74 9.05 8.36
CA THR A 8 2.32 10.13 9.25
C THR A 8 1.77 9.52 10.55
N PRO A 9 2.32 9.85 11.72
CA PRO A 9 1.81 9.33 12.99
C PRO A 9 0.41 9.90 13.25
N HIS A 10 -0.46 9.08 13.83
CA HIS A 10 -1.81 9.43 14.24
C HIS A 10 -2.07 8.89 15.65
N GLU A 11 -3.09 9.41 16.34
CA GLU A 11 -3.37 9.08 17.76
C GLU A 11 -3.43 7.57 18.05
N ASN A 12 -4.01 6.79 17.12
CA ASN A 12 -4.23 5.35 17.27
C ASN A 12 -3.47 4.51 16.22
N GLY A 13 -2.41 5.05 15.61
CA GLY A 13 -1.64 4.32 14.60
C GLY A 13 -0.81 5.22 13.67
N VAL A 14 -0.73 4.81 12.40
CA VAL A 14 -0.01 5.55 11.36
C VAL A 14 -0.85 5.63 10.09
N CYS A 15 -0.85 6.79 9.45
CA CYS A 15 -1.35 6.95 8.09
C CYS A 15 -0.23 6.58 7.12
N LEU A 16 -0.51 5.65 6.21
CA LEU A 16 0.41 5.20 5.18
C LEU A 16 -0.01 5.79 3.82
N ALA A 17 0.83 6.65 3.25
CA ALA A 17 0.62 7.18 1.91
C ALA A 17 1.06 6.13 0.88
N ILE A 18 0.14 5.68 0.03
CA ILE A 18 0.37 4.59 -0.91
C ILE A 18 -0.01 4.97 -2.34
N LYS A 19 0.79 4.48 -3.29
CA LYS A 19 0.47 4.53 -4.70
C LYS A 19 0.10 3.14 -5.17
N LEU A 20 -1.20 2.87 -5.30
CA LEU A 20 -1.70 1.59 -5.77
C LEU A 20 -1.62 1.50 -7.30
N GLN A 21 -0.91 0.49 -7.80
CA GLN A 21 -0.82 0.14 -9.22
C GLN A 21 -1.57 -1.18 -9.46
N PRO A 22 -2.80 -1.12 -10.00
CA PRO A 22 -3.58 -2.30 -10.34
C PRO A 22 -3.04 -2.99 -11.61
N ARG A 23 -3.54 -4.21 -11.89
CA ARG A 23 -3.15 -5.04 -13.06
C ARG A 23 -1.64 -5.30 -13.17
N ALA A 24 -0.97 -5.45 -12.03
CA ALA A 24 0.43 -5.86 -12.00
C ALA A 24 0.58 -7.37 -12.24
N ALA A 25 1.80 -7.80 -12.56
CA ALA A 25 2.09 -9.23 -12.75
C ALA A 25 2.03 -10.03 -11.43
N LYS A 26 2.24 -9.38 -10.28
CA LYS A 26 2.20 -9.98 -8.95
C LYS A 26 1.82 -8.95 -7.88
N ASP A 27 1.28 -9.43 -6.77
CA ASP A 27 1.00 -8.62 -5.58
C ASP A 27 2.32 -8.39 -4.84
N GLU A 28 2.77 -7.14 -4.76
CA GLU A 28 4.04 -6.81 -4.08
C GLU A 28 4.03 -5.38 -3.54
N ILE A 29 4.65 -5.21 -2.37
CA ILE A 29 5.10 -3.90 -1.89
C ILE A 29 6.37 -3.57 -2.67
N ALA A 30 6.29 -2.58 -3.56
CA ALA A 30 7.40 -2.18 -4.41
C ALA A 30 8.23 -1.07 -3.71
N ARG A 31 9.00 -0.33 -4.50
CA ARG A 31 9.83 0.78 -3.99
C ARG A 31 8.97 1.98 -3.56
N VAL A 32 9.56 2.83 -2.73
CA VAL A 32 9.05 4.18 -2.47
C VAL A 32 9.19 5.03 -3.74
N GLU A 33 8.15 5.78 -4.08
CA GLU A 33 8.14 6.71 -5.21
C GLU A 33 7.78 8.11 -4.67
N GLY A 34 8.79 8.97 -4.55
CA GLY A 34 8.62 10.27 -3.89
C GLY A 34 8.28 10.12 -2.41
N ASN A 35 7.07 10.53 -2.03
CA ASN A 35 6.56 10.48 -0.66
C ASN A 35 5.52 9.37 -0.45
N GLU A 36 5.38 8.44 -1.39
CA GLU A 36 4.36 7.38 -1.34
C GLU A 36 5.02 6.00 -1.47
N LEU A 37 4.47 5.01 -0.78
CA LEU A 37 4.87 3.62 -0.95
C LEU A 37 4.13 3.01 -2.14
N LYS A 38 4.85 2.60 -3.18
CA LYS A 38 4.24 1.98 -4.34
C LYS A 38 3.85 0.55 -4.02
N ILE A 39 2.57 0.22 -4.20
CA ILE A 39 2.06 -1.13 -4.01
C ILE A 39 1.43 -1.58 -5.31
N LYS A 40 1.77 -2.80 -5.72
CA LYS A 40 1.26 -3.41 -6.93
C LYS A 40 0.30 -4.53 -6.56
N VAL A 41 -0.82 -4.58 -7.26
CA VAL A 41 -1.79 -5.67 -7.13
C VAL A 41 -2.17 -6.18 -8.50
N THR A 42 -2.35 -7.49 -8.60
CA THR A 42 -2.85 -8.21 -9.78
C THR A 42 -4.31 -7.86 -10.07
N ALA A 43 -5.06 -7.57 -9.01
CA ALA A 43 -6.47 -7.22 -9.10
C ALA A 43 -6.74 -5.99 -9.98
N PRO A 44 -7.82 -5.99 -10.77
CA PRO A 44 -8.24 -4.84 -11.57
C PRO A 44 -8.82 -3.71 -10.69
N PRO A 45 -8.81 -2.45 -11.17
CA PRO A 45 -9.37 -1.30 -10.44
C PRO A 45 -10.88 -1.19 -10.66
N VAL A 46 -11.60 -2.29 -10.49
CA VAL A 46 -13.06 -2.35 -10.59
C VAL A 46 -13.61 -2.96 -9.31
N ASP A 47 -14.84 -2.59 -8.93
CA ASP A 47 -15.56 -3.17 -7.79
C ASP A 47 -14.74 -3.25 -6.49
N ALA A 48 -13.89 -2.25 -6.24
CA ALA A 48 -12.96 -2.20 -5.11
C ALA A 48 -11.96 -3.39 -4.99
N ALA A 49 -11.87 -4.27 -5.99
CA ALA A 49 -11.02 -5.46 -5.96
C ALA A 49 -9.53 -5.13 -5.71
N ALA A 50 -9.03 -4.05 -6.30
CA ALA A 50 -7.67 -3.57 -6.05
C ALA A 50 -7.44 -3.15 -4.58
N ASN A 51 -8.44 -2.53 -3.95
CA ASN A 51 -8.36 -2.11 -2.54
C ASN A 51 -8.46 -3.32 -1.60
N GLU A 52 -9.31 -4.30 -1.92
CA GLU A 52 -9.37 -5.54 -1.15
C GLU A 52 -8.05 -6.33 -1.23
N ALA A 53 -7.47 -6.44 -2.43
CA ALA A 53 -6.18 -7.10 -2.62
C ALA A 53 -5.07 -6.40 -1.83
N LEU A 54 -5.06 -5.06 -1.84
CA LEU A 54 -4.16 -4.25 -1.03
C LEU A 54 -4.33 -4.54 0.47
N LEU A 55 -5.57 -4.54 0.99
CA LEU A 55 -5.82 -4.81 2.41
C LEU A 55 -5.35 -6.21 2.82
N ARG A 56 -5.61 -7.21 1.98
CA ARG A 56 -5.13 -8.59 2.20
C ARG A 56 -3.61 -8.67 2.22
N LEU A 57 -2.94 -7.98 1.28
CA LEU A 57 -1.49 -7.93 1.21
C LEU A 57 -0.89 -7.26 2.47
N LEU A 58 -1.46 -6.13 2.89
CA LEU A 58 -1.00 -5.42 4.09
C LEU A 58 -1.23 -6.23 5.36
N ALA A 59 -2.40 -6.83 5.52
CA ALA A 59 -2.71 -7.70 6.66
C ALA A 59 -1.73 -8.87 6.75
N ALA A 60 -1.48 -9.57 5.64
CA ALA A 60 -0.54 -10.68 5.61
C ALA A 60 0.93 -10.30 5.84
N THR A 61 1.30 -9.03 5.63
CA THR A 61 2.68 -8.55 5.79
C THR A 61 2.94 -7.95 7.18
N LEU A 62 1.88 -7.44 7.84
CA LEU A 62 1.97 -6.70 9.10
C LEU A 62 1.42 -7.45 10.32
N ASP A 63 0.81 -8.63 10.12
CA ASP A 63 0.57 -9.62 11.19
C ASP A 63 1.89 -10.17 11.76
#